data_AF-A0A2P8G5G1-F1
#
_entry.id   AF-A0A2P8G5G1-F1
#
_cell.length_a   1.000
_cell.length_b   1.000
_cell.length_c   1.000
_cell.angle_alpha   90.00
_cell.angle_beta   90.00
_cell.angle_gamma   90.00
#
_symmetry.space_group_name_H-M   'P 1'
#
loop_
_entity.id
_entity.type
_entity.pdbx_description
1 polymer ?
#
loop_
_entity_poly.entity_id
_entity_poly.type
_entity_poly.pdbx_seq_one_letter_code
_entity_poly.pdbx_strand_id
1 'polypeptide(L)'
;MLVKVWVIPLLYLDFEIRREYIVANLCENRNRPQMHCDGKCYLAKRIAALDEQEKRQAEKTYMSRLIDQVMDQRTDFSFAQQPVIVELLPRAVFSLANCFTPRIAVDDIFHPPLV
;
A
#
# COMPACT_ATOMS: atom_id res chain seq x y z
N MET A 1 14.95 -5.04 -23.04
CA MET A 1 15.36 -3.81 -23.76
C MET A 1 14.79 -3.68 -25.18
N LEU A 2 13.96 -4.63 -25.66
CA LEU A 2 13.33 -4.52 -26.99
C LEU A 2 12.12 -3.57 -27.00
N VAL A 3 11.23 -3.66 -26.00
CA VAL A 3 9.98 -2.87 -25.95
C VAL A 3 10.23 -1.37 -26.05
N LYS A 4 11.28 -0.84 -25.40
CA LYS A 4 11.64 0.59 -25.43
C LYS A 4 11.97 1.10 -26.83
N VAL A 5 12.61 0.26 -27.66
CA VAL A 5 13.02 0.64 -29.03
C VAL A 5 11.81 0.81 -29.95
N TRP A 6 10.74 0.05 -29.72
CA TRP A 6 9.52 0.10 -30.54
C TRP A 6 8.57 1.24 -30.16
N VAL A 7 8.75 1.88 -28.99
CA VAL A 7 7.85 2.94 -28.53
C VAL A 7 7.81 4.12 -29.50
N ILE A 8 8.98 4.58 -29.95
CA ILE A 8 9.05 5.74 -30.87
C ILE A 8 8.40 5.41 -32.22
N PRO A 9 8.75 4.32 -32.93
CA PRO A 9 8.08 3.95 -34.18
C PRO A 9 6.56 3.80 -34.06
N LEU A 10 6.07 3.16 -32.99
CA LEU A 10 4.63 2.98 -32.76
C LEU A 10 3.92 4.32 -32.51
N LEU A 11 4.57 5.23 -31.81
CA LEU A 11 4.06 6.57 -31.55
C LEU A 11 3.96 7.39 -32.85
N TYR A 12 4.93 7.27 -33.75
CA TYR A 12 4.86 7.90 -35.07
C TYR A 12 3.74 7.31 -35.94
N LEU A 13 3.57 5.98 -35.93
CA LEU A 13 2.47 5.31 -36.63
C LEU A 13 1.11 5.79 -36.14
N ASP A 14 0.92 5.83 -34.82
CA ASP A 14 -0.31 6.33 -34.20
C ASP A 14 -0.58 7.81 -34.52
N PHE A 15 0.47 8.64 -34.55
CA PHE A 15 0.38 10.03 -34.97
C PHE A 15 -0.08 10.15 -36.42
N GLU A 16 0.48 9.37 -37.34
CA GLU A 16 0.15 9.45 -38.76
C GLU A 16 -1.29 8.99 -39.03
N ILE A 17 -1.71 7.88 -38.41
CA ILE A 17 -3.07 7.35 -38.53
C ILE A 17 -4.12 8.35 -38.04
N ARG A 18 -3.80 9.12 -36.98
CA ARG A 18 -4.74 10.07 -36.35
C ARG A 18 -4.42 11.54 -36.67
N ARG A 19 -3.59 11.79 -37.67
CA ARG A 19 -3.03 13.12 -37.95
C ARG A 19 -4.11 14.19 -38.11
N GLU A 20 -5.16 13.89 -38.87
CA GLU A 20 -6.28 14.82 -39.10
C GLU A 20 -6.98 15.21 -37.79
N TYR A 21 -7.32 14.22 -36.96
CA TYR A 21 -7.93 14.45 -35.66
C TYR A 21 -7.02 15.27 -34.73
N ILE A 22 -5.72 14.97 -34.72
CA ILE A 22 -4.74 15.67 -33.90
C ILE A 22 -4.65 17.14 -34.33
N VAL A 23 -4.57 17.41 -35.63
CA VAL A 23 -4.50 18.78 -36.17
C VAL A 23 -5.74 19.58 -35.81
N ALA A 24 -6.94 18.98 -35.94
CA ALA A 24 -8.19 19.67 -35.67
C ALA A 24 -8.44 19.92 -34.16
N ASN A 25 -8.17 18.91 -33.31
CA ASN A 25 -8.64 18.91 -31.92
C ASN A 25 -7.54 19.12 -30.88
N LEU A 26 -6.32 18.65 -31.14
CA LEU A 26 -5.23 18.56 -30.16
C LEU A 26 -4.06 19.51 -30.43
N CYS A 27 -3.95 20.05 -31.65
CA CYS A 27 -2.89 20.98 -32.03
C CYS A 27 -3.12 22.35 -31.36
N GLU A 28 -2.16 22.77 -30.54
CA GLU A 28 -2.20 24.06 -29.84
C GLU A 28 -2.07 25.25 -30.81
N ASN A 29 -1.39 25.03 -31.94
CA ASN A 29 -1.17 26.03 -32.97
C ASN A 29 -2.22 25.97 -34.09
N ARG A 30 -3.35 25.27 -33.90
CA ARG A 30 -4.40 25.16 -34.94
C ARG A 30 -4.95 26.50 -35.44
N ASN A 31 -4.93 27.52 -34.58
CA ASN A 31 -5.38 28.88 -34.89
C ASN A 31 -4.29 29.76 -35.55
N ARG A 32 -3.10 29.19 -35.84
CA ARG A 32 -1.95 29.88 -36.44
C ARG A 32 -1.46 29.14 -37.69
N PRO A 33 -2.26 29.12 -38.77
CA PRO A 33 -1.94 28.37 -40.00
C PRO A 33 -0.62 28.79 -40.63
N GLN A 34 -0.19 30.05 -40.46
CA GLN A 34 1.10 30.54 -40.94
C GLN A 34 2.31 29.78 -40.37
N MET A 35 2.16 29.10 -39.23
CA MET A 35 3.25 28.33 -38.59
C MET A 35 3.45 26.93 -39.18
N HIS A 36 2.54 26.44 -40.04
CA HIS A 36 2.64 25.12 -40.67
C HIS A 36 2.97 23.99 -39.64
N CYS A 37 2.27 24.07 -38.50
CA CYS A 37 2.56 23.22 -37.35
C CYS A 37 2.09 21.78 -37.58
N ASP A 38 0.92 21.60 -38.20
CA ASP A 38 0.38 20.29 -38.59
C ASP A 38 0.44 19.21 -37.49
N GLY A 39 0.15 19.60 -36.24
CA GLY A 39 0.15 18.67 -35.10
C GLY A 39 1.54 18.32 -34.56
N LYS A 40 2.63 18.85 -35.13
CA LYS A 40 4.01 18.61 -34.67
C LYS A 40 4.22 19.01 -33.20
N CYS A 41 3.49 20.01 -32.69
CA CYS A 41 3.56 20.39 -31.27
C CYS A 41 3.06 19.28 -30.35
N TYR A 42 1.98 18.58 -30.72
CA TYR A 42 1.45 17.46 -29.96
C TYR A 42 2.44 16.29 -29.95
N LEU A 43 3.01 15.98 -31.12
CA LEU A 43 4.02 14.93 -31.26
C LEU A 43 5.26 15.22 -30.37
N ALA A 44 5.77 16.45 -30.42
CA ALA A 44 6.91 16.86 -29.60
C ALA A 44 6.61 16.71 -28.10
N LYS A 45 5.41 17.09 -27.64
CA LYS A 45 5.01 16.91 -26.23
C LYS A 45 4.93 15.45 -25.83
N ARG A 46 4.43 14.57 -26.71
CA ARG A 46 4.37 13.13 -26.44
C ARG A 46 5.76 12.51 -26.30
N ILE A 47 6.71 12.92 -27.15
CA ILE A 47 8.11 12.47 -27.06
C ILE A 47 8.74 12.96 -25.76
N ALA A 48 8.61 14.25 -25.42
CA ALA A 48 9.16 14.81 -24.19
C ALA A 48 8.59 14.12 -22.92
N ALA A 49 7.30 13.77 -22.92
CA ALA A 49 6.69 13.05 -21.82
C ALA A 49 7.28 11.64 -21.63
N LEU A 50 7.65 10.95 -22.71
CA LEU A 50 8.34 9.65 -22.63
C LEU A 50 9.73 9.79 -22.01
N ASP A 51 10.49 10.81 -22.42
CA ASP A 51 11.82 11.07 -21.86
C ASP A 51 11.75 11.39 -20.37
N GLU A 52 10.76 12.19 -19.95
CA GLU A 52 10.55 12.50 -18.54
C GLU A 52 10.15 11.27 -17.73
N GLN A 53 9.29 10.41 -18.27
CA GLN A 53 8.92 9.15 -17.64
C GLN A 53 10.14 8.23 -17.46
N GLU A 54 11.02 8.15 -18.47
CA GLU A 54 12.25 7.39 -18.37
C GLU A 54 13.19 7.92 -17.28
N LYS A 55 13.35 9.25 -17.20
CA LYS A 55 14.15 9.89 -16.14
C LYS A 55 13.61 9.59 -14.75
N ARG A 56 12.30 9.73 -14.54
CA ARG A 56 11.64 9.41 -13.26
C ARG A 56 11.81 7.93 -12.89
N GLN A 57 11.77 7.03 -13.87
CA GLN A 57 11.98 5.61 -13.62
C GLN A 57 13.44 5.29 -13.27
N ALA A 58 14.40 5.96 -13.91
CA ALA A 58 15.82 5.87 -13.55
C ALA A 58 16.08 6.39 -12.12
N GLU A 59 15.49 7.52 -11.74
CA GLU A 59 15.59 8.09 -10.40
C GLU A 59 15.02 7.13 -9.33
N LYS A 60 13.83 6.58 -9.54
CA LYS A 60 13.23 5.57 -8.65
C LYS A 60 14.14 4.35 -8.48
N THR A 61 14.72 3.87 -9.59
CA THR A 61 15.64 2.73 -9.57
C THR A 61 16.91 3.07 -8.78
N TYR A 62 17.45 4.27 -8.96
CA TYR A 62 18.61 4.76 -8.21
C TYR A 62 18.31 4.84 -6.70
N MET A 63 17.18 5.45 -6.31
CA MET A 63 16.74 5.52 -4.92
C MET A 63 16.58 4.13 -4.28
N SER A 64 15.97 3.18 -4.99
CA SER A 64 15.83 1.80 -4.47
C SER A 64 17.20 1.15 -4.18
N ARG A 65 18.19 1.36 -5.05
CA ARG A 65 19.54 0.83 -4.86
C ARG A 65 20.28 1.47 -3.67
N LEU A 66 20.08 2.76 -3.43
CA LEU A 66 20.67 3.42 -2.26
C LEU A 66 20.09 2.86 -0.96
N ILE A 67 18.78 2.63 -0.91
CA ILE A 67 18.12 2.04 0.27
C ILE A 67 18.66 0.62 0.53
N ASP A 68 18.75 -0.21 -0.53
CA ASP A 68 19.29 -1.57 -0.42
C ASP A 68 20.76 -1.59 0.03
N GLN A 69 21.57 -0.60 -0.38
CA GLN A 69 22.99 -0.50 0.03
C GLN A 69 23.19 -0.04 1.47
N VAL A 70 22.30 0.80 2.02
CA VAL A 70 22.40 1.28 3.41
C VAL A 70 21.95 0.20 4.40
N MET A 71 21.11 -0.73 3.97
CA MET A 71 20.71 -1.90 4.74
C MET A 71 21.77 -3.02 4.62
N ASP A 72 22.98 -2.79 5.16
CA ASP A 72 23.93 -3.87 5.40
C ASP A 72 23.30 -4.89 6.36
N GLN A 73 22.92 -6.06 5.84
CA GLN A 73 22.20 -7.14 6.53
C GLN A 73 23.10 -7.97 7.46
N ARG A 74 24.20 -7.40 7.98
CA ARG A 74 25.11 -8.11 8.89
C ARG A 74 24.90 -7.72 10.34
N THR A 75 23.71 -7.95 10.85
CA THR A 75 23.55 -8.21 12.28
C THR A 75 22.59 -9.38 12.43
N ASP A 76 23.14 -10.57 12.69
CA ASP A 76 22.38 -11.67 13.25
C ASP A 76 21.82 -11.21 14.60
N PHE A 77 20.63 -10.61 14.58
CA PHE A 77 19.88 -10.31 15.79
C PHE A 77 19.43 -11.63 16.40
N SER A 78 20.29 -12.22 17.22
CA SER A 78 19.94 -13.36 18.04
C SER A 78 19.35 -12.85 19.36
N PHE A 79 18.07 -13.15 19.58
CA PHE A 79 17.44 -12.93 20.87
C PHE A 79 17.82 -14.11 21.76
N ALA A 80 18.79 -13.93 22.65
CA ALA A 80 19.11 -14.94 23.65
C ALA A 80 17.93 -15.05 24.63
N GLN A 81 17.05 -16.03 24.41
CA GLN A 81 15.98 -16.34 25.36
C GLN A 81 16.61 -16.86 26.65
N GLN A 82 16.71 -16.00 27.65
CA GLN A 82 17.05 -16.45 29.00
C GLN A 82 15.80 -17.08 29.61
N PRO A 83 15.87 -18.32 30.12
CA PRO A 83 14.75 -18.92 30.82
C PRO A 83 14.47 -18.11 32.09
N VAL A 84 13.28 -17.51 32.17
CA VAL A 84 12.79 -16.87 33.39
C VAL A 84 12.30 -17.98 34.32
N ILE A 85 13.05 -18.25 35.38
CA ILE A 85 12.62 -19.16 36.44
C ILE A 85 11.69 -18.37 37.36
N VAL A 86 10.42 -18.74 37.38
CA VAL A 86 9.42 -18.19 38.30
C VAL A 86 9.24 -19.17 39.45
N GLU A 87 9.60 -18.77 40.66
CA GLU A 87 9.21 -19.53 41.86
C GLU A 87 7.70 -19.38 42.07
N LEU A 88 6.97 -20.48 41.91
CA LEU A 88 5.57 -20.52 42.30
C LEU A 88 5.49 -20.57 43.82
N LEU A 89 4.98 -19.49 44.43
CA LEU A 89 4.59 -19.53 45.83
C LEU A 89 3.54 -20.65 46.05
N PRO A 90 3.59 -21.38 47.17
CA PRO A 90 2.61 -22.40 47.46
C PRO A 90 1.20 -21.81 47.47
N ARG A 91 0.30 -22.46 46.74
CA ARG A 91 -1.12 -22.11 46.62
C ARG A 91 -1.73 -21.98 48.02
N ALA A 92 -2.21 -20.79 48.38
CA ALA A 92 -2.93 -20.59 49.63
C ALA A 92 -4.21 -21.45 49.61
N VAL A 93 -4.26 -22.46 50.48
CA VAL A 93 -5.46 -23.28 50.68
C VAL A 93 -6.26 -22.61 51.78
N PHE A 94 -7.32 -21.91 51.40
CA PHE A 94 -8.29 -21.37 52.35
C PHE A 94 -9.28 -22.47 52.74
N SER A 95 -9.25 -22.86 54.01
CA SER A 95 -10.25 -23.75 54.61
C SER A 95 -11.40 -22.92 55.16
N LEU A 96 -12.51 -22.83 54.42
CA LEU A 96 -13.73 -22.20 54.93
C LEU A 96 -14.52 -23.23 55.75
N ALA A 97 -14.44 -23.13 57.08
CA ALA A 97 -15.32 -23.90 57.96
C ALA A 97 -16.71 -23.23 57.99
N ASN A 98 -17.63 -23.70 57.15
CA ASN A 98 -19.02 -23.25 57.22
C ASN A 98 -19.67 -23.77 58.50
N CYS A 99 -19.71 -22.94 59.55
CA CYS A 99 -20.51 -23.20 60.74
C CYS A 99 -21.96 -22.72 60.51
N PHE A 100 -22.59 -23.20 59.44
CA PHE A 100 -24.01 -22.96 59.20
C PHE A 100 -24.82 -23.95 60.05
N THR A 101 -25.24 -23.51 61.23
CA THR A 101 -26.33 -24.18 61.95
C THR A 101 -27.64 -23.81 61.24
N PRO A 102 -28.43 -24.75 60.68
CA PRO A 102 -29.71 -24.43 60.07
C PRO A 102 -30.70 -24.11 61.19
N ARG A 103 -30.82 -22.84 61.54
CA ARG A 103 -32.00 -22.34 62.24
C ARG A 103 -32.95 -21.82 61.19
N ILE A 104 -34.20 -22.29 61.31
CA ILE A 104 -35.43 -21.79 60.69
C ILE A 104 -35.86 -22.61 59.45
N ALA A 105 -36.80 -23.53 59.72
CA ALA A 105 -37.78 -23.99 58.75
C ALA A 105 -38.64 -22.77 58.33
N VAL A 106 -38.75 -22.54 57.03
CA VAL A 106 -39.68 -21.58 56.45
C VAL A 106 -40.48 -22.32 55.39
N ASP A 107 -41.67 -22.76 55.80
CA ASP A 107 -42.69 -23.45 55.00
C ASP A 107 -43.41 -22.53 54.00
N ASP A 108 -42.80 -21.43 53.56
CA ASP A 108 -43.44 -20.52 52.62
C ASP A 108 -42.46 -20.03 51.54
N ILE A 109 -42.25 -20.90 50.55
CA ILE A 109 -41.68 -20.50 49.27
C ILE A 109 -42.80 -19.80 48.50
N PHE A 110 -42.68 -18.48 48.36
CA PHE A 110 -43.56 -17.59 47.60
C PHE A 110 -44.04 -18.22 46.29
N HIS A 111 -45.36 -18.27 46.09
CA HIS A 111 -45.99 -18.57 44.80
C HIS A 111 -46.53 -17.26 44.19
N PRO A 112 -46.37 -17.04 42.87
CA PRO A 112 -46.85 -15.82 42.22
C PRO A 112 -48.39 -15.77 42.14
N PRO A 113 -49.01 -14.58 42.16
CA PRO A 113 -50.46 -14.43 42.12
C PRO A 113 -51.04 -14.81 40.74
N LEU A 114 -52.15 -15.56 40.75
CA LEU A 114 -52.91 -15.92 39.56
C LEU A 114 -54.05 -14.91 39.35
N VAL A 115 -53.88 -13.98 38.40
CA VAL A 115 -54.96 -13.37 37.61
C VAL A 115 -54.46 -13.21 36.18
#